data_AF-I9LD30-F1
#
_entry.id   AF-I9LD30-F1
#
_cell.length_a   1.000
_cell.length_b   1.000
_cell.length_c   1.000
_cell.angle_alpha   90.00
_cell.angle_beta   90.00
_cell.angle_gamma   90.00
#
_symmetry.space_group_name_H-M   'P 1'
#
loop_
_entity.id
_entity.type
_entity.pdbx_description
1 polymer ?
#
loop_
_entity_poly.entity_id
_entity_poly.type
_entity_poly.pdbx_seq_one_letter_code
_entity_poly.pdbx_strand_id
1 'polypeptide(L)'
;MSKQYSMKQYTFSSVLAPWIEQFIAEKRSLKYQYNTESKMLARFDKYLVSEQYDRSSLTKEIIEKYTAKTPYESVRNHKARYQIIQQFSKYLCRLGVETYVSPLIFKGNKSENFVPYIFSDREIAAILWQVDHYPYVYKCPHRHLVVPLLLRML
;
A
#
# COMPACT_ATOMS: atom_id res chain seq x y z
N MET A 1 9.63 -6.74 20.99
CA MET A 1 8.29 -7.29 20.71
C MET A 1 8.03 -7.26 19.21
N SER A 2 8.21 -8.38 18.51
CA SER A 2 7.93 -8.49 17.08
C SER A 2 6.43 -8.42 16.86
N LYS A 3 5.92 -7.43 16.11
CA LYS A 3 4.52 -7.39 15.69
C LYS A 3 4.21 -8.69 14.94
N GLN A 4 3.33 -9.52 15.48
CA GLN A 4 2.83 -10.70 14.79
C GLN A 4 1.85 -10.23 13.72
N TYR A 5 2.34 -10.11 12.49
CA TYR A 5 1.51 -9.70 11.36
C TYR A 5 0.68 -10.89 10.88
N SER A 6 -0.64 -10.80 11.02
CA SER A 6 -1.57 -11.83 10.52
C SER A 6 -1.86 -11.61 9.03
N MET A 7 -1.85 -12.69 8.27
CA MET A 7 -2.13 -12.70 6.83
C MET A 7 -3.64 -12.72 6.62
N LYS A 8 -4.17 -11.73 5.92
CA LYS A 8 -5.61 -11.63 5.63
C LYS A 8 -5.97 -12.52 4.46
N GLN A 9 -7.00 -13.34 4.63
CA GLN A 9 -7.56 -14.16 3.56
C GLN A 9 -8.81 -13.49 2.99
N TYR A 10 -9.01 -13.69 1.69
CA TYR A 10 -10.16 -13.19 0.93
C TYR A 10 -10.64 -14.33 0.05
N THR A 11 -11.95 -14.38 -0.20
CA THR A 11 -12.57 -15.35 -1.11
C THR A 11 -12.68 -14.75 -2.50
N PHE A 12 -12.43 -15.57 -3.52
CA PHE A 12 -12.50 -15.21 -4.94
C PHE A 12 -13.47 -16.15 -5.64
N SER A 13 -14.14 -15.65 -6.68
CA SER A 13 -15.27 -16.34 -7.34
C SER A 13 -15.31 -16.18 -8.86
N SER A 14 -14.50 -15.31 -9.45
CA SER A 14 -14.43 -15.17 -10.92
C SER A 14 -13.68 -16.34 -11.57
N VAL A 15 -13.73 -16.43 -12.90
CA VAL A 15 -12.90 -17.37 -13.68
C VAL A 15 -11.40 -17.18 -13.42
N LEU A 16 -10.99 -15.99 -12.98
CA LEU A 16 -9.61 -15.66 -12.64
C LEU A 16 -9.23 -15.95 -11.18
N ALA A 17 -10.16 -16.42 -10.35
CA ALA A 17 -9.93 -16.70 -8.93
C ALA A 17 -8.68 -17.59 -8.68
N PRO A 18 -8.48 -18.72 -9.39
CA PRO A 18 -7.29 -19.56 -9.17
C PRO A 18 -5.98 -18.82 -9.45
N TRP A 19 -5.97 -17.98 -10.48
CA TRP A 19 -4.79 -17.18 -10.83
C TRP A 19 -4.50 -16.09 -9.80
N ILE A 20 -5.55 -15.46 -9.25
CA ILE A 20 -5.41 -14.47 -8.20
C ILE A 20 -4.83 -15.10 -6.93
N GLU A 21 -5.33 -16.28 -6.55
CA GLU A 21 -4.83 -17.02 -5.39
C GLU A 21 -3.37 -17.42 -5.54
N GLN A 22 -3.00 -17.97 -6.71
CA GLN A 22 -1.62 -18.34 -7.00
C GLN A 22 -0.69 -17.11 -7.04
N PHE A 23 -1.14 -15.99 -7.62
CA PHE A 23 -0.40 -14.73 -7.62
C PHE A 23 -0.13 -14.23 -6.21
N ILE A 24 -1.15 -14.24 -5.34
CA ILE A 24 -1.01 -13.85 -3.93
C ILE A 24 -0.07 -14.80 -3.20
N ALA A 25 -0.19 -16.12 -3.42
CA ALA A 25 0.69 -17.11 -2.82
C ALA A 25 2.16 -16.90 -3.21
N GLU A 26 2.42 -16.62 -4.49
CA GLU A 26 3.77 -16.29 -4.97
C GLU A 26 4.32 -15.03 -4.29
N LYS A 27 3.51 -13.96 -4.16
CA LYS A 27 3.97 -12.75 -3.47
C LYS A 27 4.26 -13.00 -2.00
N ARG A 28 3.50 -13.87 -1.36
CA ARG A 28 3.68 -14.22 0.05
C ARG A 28 4.88 -15.12 0.30
N SER A 29 5.24 -16.01 -0.63
CA SER A 29 6.45 -16.83 -0.53
C SER A 29 7.72 -15.97 -0.53
N LEU A 30 7.67 -14.80 -1.18
CA LEU A 30 8.71 -13.76 -1.15
C LEU A 30 8.70 -12.90 0.12
N LYS A 31 8.00 -13.32 1.18
CA LYS A 31 7.86 -12.64 2.49
C LYS A 31 7.11 -11.30 2.43
N TYR A 32 6.41 -10.98 1.35
CA TYR A 32 5.48 -9.84 1.34
C TYR A 32 4.17 -10.22 2.04
N GLN A 33 3.67 -9.39 2.96
CA GLN A 33 2.38 -9.63 3.61
C GLN A 33 1.21 -9.61 2.61
N TYR A 34 1.28 -8.66 1.67
CA TYR A 34 0.33 -8.53 0.55
C TYR A 34 -1.14 -8.34 0.96
N ASN A 35 -1.40 -7.92 2.21
CA ASN A 35 -2.76 -7.80 2.75
C ASN A 35 -3.61 -6.74 2.03
N THR A 36 -3.02 -5.60 1.69
CA THR A 36 -3.71 -4.49 1.02
C THR A 36 -4.02 -4.87 -0.43
N GLU A 37 -3.04 -5.47 -1.09
CA GLU A 37 -3.09 -5.92 -2.47
C GLU A 37 -4.10 -7.06 -2.65
N SER A 38 -4.12 -8.04 -1.74
CA SER A 38 -5.14 -9.10 -1.75
C SER A 38 -6.57 -8.53 -1.62
N LYS A 39 -6.76 -7.49 -0.80
CA LYS A 39 -8.06 -6.80 -0.71
C LYS A 39 -8.43 -6.11 -2.03
N MET A 40 -7.45 -5.52 -2.72
CA MET A 40 -7.66 -4.86 -4.01
C MET A 40 -7.99 -5.88 -5.10
N LEU A 41 -7.30 -7.01 -5.13
CA LEU A 41 -7.60 -8.12 -6.04
C LEU A 41 -8.98 -8.73 -5.76
N ALA A 42 -9.42 -8.81 -4.50
CA ALA A 42 -10.76 -9.28 -4.17
C ALA A 42 -11.86 -8.33 -4.68
N ARG A 43 -11.59 -7.02 -4.71
CA ARG A 43 -12.50 -6.04 -5.35
C ARG A 43 -12.52 -6.20 -6.86
N PHE A 44 -11.37 -6.51 -7.46
CA PHE A 44 -11.28 -6.77 -8.89
C PHE A 44 -12.00 -8.06 -9.28
N ASP A 45 -11.84 -9.14 -8.52
CA ASP A 45 -12.57 -10.40 -8.72
C ASP A 45 -14.09 -10.20 -8.69
N LYS A 46 -14.60 -9.47 -7.68
CA LYS A 46 -16.01 -9.11 -7.61
C LYS A 46 -16.48 -8.27 -8.80
N TYR A 47 -15.61 -7.39 -9.30
CA TYR A 47 -15.90 -6.60 -10.49
C TYR A 47 -16.02 -7.49 -11.73
N LEU A 48 -15.12 -8.46 -11.92
CA LEU A 48 -15.20 -9.43 -13.02
C LEU A 48 -16.50 -10.24 -12.98
N VAL A 49 -16.92 -10.67 -11.79
CA VAL A 49 -18.23 -11.35 -11.62
C VAL A 49 -19.38 -10.44 -12.00
N SER A 50 -19.36 -9.16 -11.59
CA SER A 50 -20.42 -8.21 -11.93
C SER A 50 -20.53 -7.89 -13.43
N GLU A 51 -19.41 -7.99 -14.15
CA GLU A 51 -19.35 -7.83 -15.61
C GLU A 51 -19.64 -9.14 -16.35
N GLN A 52 -19.97 -10.22 -15.63
CA GLN A 52 -20.16 -11.58 -16.17
C GLN A 52 -18.96 -12.03 -17.02
N TYR A 53 -17.76 -11.65 -16.60
CA TYR A 53 -16.54 -11.94 -17.33
C TYR A 53 -16.15 -13.41 -17.22
N ASP A 54 -16.09 -14.09 -18.37
CA ASP A 54 -15.91 -15.54 -18.47
C ASP A 54 -14.56 -15.97 -19.07
N ARG A 55 -13.73 -15.01 -19.49
CA ARG A 55 -12.44 -15.28 -20.15
C ARG A 55 -11.32 -15.46 -19.13
N SER A 56 -10.41 -16.37 -19.44
CA SER A 56 -9.19 -16.60 -18.64
C SER A 56 -8.08 -15.58 -18.91
N SER A 57 -8.10 -14.92 -20.07
CA SER A 57 -7.23 -13.78 -20.37
C SER A 57 -7.90 -12.46 -19.96
N LEU A 58 -7.12 -11.43 -19.60
CA LEU A 58 -7.67 -10.08 -19.43
C LEU A 58 -7.53 -9.28 -20.73
N THR A 59 -8.66 -8.85 -21.28
CA THR A 59 -8.69 -7.97 -22.46
C THR A 59 -8.28 -6.53 -22.11
N LYS A 60 -7.94 -5.76 -23.15
CA LYS A 60 -7.69 -4.32 -23.01
C LYS A 60 -8.90 -3.59 -22.42
N GLU A 61 -10.10 -3.92 -22.91
CA GLU A 61 -11.36 -3.29 -22.51
C GLU A 61 -11.63 -3.45 -21.01
N ILE A 62 -11.52 -4.67 -20.46
CA ILE A 62 -11.83 -4.91 -19.05
C ILE A 62 -10.81 -4.22 -18.13
N ILE A 63 -9.52 -4.20 -18.52
CA ILE A 63 -8.46 -3.55 -17.77
C ILE A 63 -8.65 -2.03 -17.78
N GLU A 64 -8.85 -1.43 -18.95
CA GLU A 64 -9.03 0.02 -19.08
C GLU A 64 -10.30 0.49 -18.37
N LYS A 65 -11.41 -0.26 -18.47
CA LYS A 65 -12.67 0.04 -17.77
C LYS A 65 -12.48 0.02 -16.25
N TYR A 66 -11.82 -1.01 -15.69
CA TYR A 66 -11.59 -1.10 -14.25
C TYR A 66 -10.56 -0.08 -13.72
N THR A 67 -9.54 0.21 -14.53
CA THR A 67 -8.45 1.11 -14.13
C THR A 67 -8.71 2.58 -14.47
N ALA A 68 -9.83 2.91 -15.12
CA ALA A 68 -10.27 4.28 -15.35
C ALA A 68 -10.31 5.09 -14.04
N LYS A 69 -9.92 6.37 -14.11
CA LYS A 69 -9.88 7.25 -12.94
C LYS A 69 -11.31 7.62 -12.52
N THR A 70 -11.62 7.44 -11.25
CA THR A 70 -12.88 7.88 -10.65
C THR A 70 -12.73 9.28 -10.03
N PRO A 71 -13.80 10.09 -9.98
CA PRO A 71 -13.70 11.48 -9.51
C PRO A 71 -13.44 11.59 -8.01
N TYR A 72 -13.81 10.58 -7.22
CA TYR A 72 -13.75 10.57 -5.76
C TYR A 72 -12.51 9.83 -5.20
N GLU A 73 -11.55 9.44 -6.04
CA GLU A 73 -10.32 8.80 -5.58
C GLU A 73 -9.09 9.71 -5.68
N SER A 74 -8.16 9.55 -4.74
CA SER A 74 -6.86 10.20 -4.82
C SER A 74 -5.99 9.59 -5.93
N VAL A 75 -5.07 10.39 -6.47
CA VAL A 75 -4.07 9.92 -7.45
C VAL A 75 -3.27 8.73 -6.91
N ARG A 76 -2.99 8.71 -5.59
CA ARG A 76 -2.32 7.59 -4.92
C ARG A 76 -3.13 6.30 -5.00
N ASN A 77 -4.43 6.36 -4.71
CA ASN A 77 -5.30 5.18 -4.76
C ASN A 77 -5.50 4.69 -6.19
N HIS A 78 -5.67 5.62 -7.14
CA HIS A 78 -5.75 5.30 -8.57
C HIS A 78 -4.48 4.59 -9.05
N LYS A 79 -3.30 5.15 -8.72
CA LYS A 79 -1.99 4.55 -9.01
C LYS A 79 -1.84 3.16 -8.39
N ALA A 80 -2.24 2.97 -7.13
CA ALA A 80 -2.20 1.67 -6.48
C ALA A 80 -3.10 0.65 -7.21
N ARG A 81 -4.34 1.03 -7.58
CA ARG A 81 -5.25 0.17 -8.36
C ARG A 81 -4.65 -0.19 -9.72
N TYR A 82 -4.09 0.79 -10.40
CA TYR A 82 -3.45 0.57 -11.68
C TYR A 82 -2.25 -0.38 -11.60
N GLN A 83 -1.37 -0.16 -10.62
CA GLN A 83 -0.14 -0.94 -10.46
C GLN A 83 -0.41 -2.39 -10.10
N ILE A 84 -1.39 -2.67 -9.23
CA ILE A 84 -1.71 -4.06 -8.87
C ILE A 84 -2.27 -4.84 -10.06
N ILE A 85 -3.14 -4.21 -10.86
CA ILE A 85 -3.70 -4.84 -12.07
C ILE A 85 -2.61 -5.06 -13.10
N GLN A 86 -1.72 -4.08 -13.31
CA GLN A 86 -0.58 -4.26 -14.22
C GLN A 86 0.35 -5.39 -13.77
N GLN A 87 0.64 -5.52 -12.47
CA GLN A 87 1.46 -6.61 -11.94
C GLN A 87 0.78 -7.98 -12.13
N PHE A 88 -0.54 -8.05 -11.93
CA PHE A 88 -1.31 -9.26 -12.15
C PHE A 88 -1.35 -9.64 -13.64
N SER A 89 -1.57 -8.68 -14.54
CA SER A 89 -1.48 -8.92 -15.99
C SER A 89 -0.10 -9.46 -16.40
N LYS A 90 0.98 -8.87 -15.88
CA LYS A 90 2.35 -9.36 -16.13
C LYS A 90 2.56 -10.78 -15.61
N TYR A 91 1.97 -11.12 -14.46
CA TYR A 91 1.99 -12.45 -13.91
C TYR A 91 1.29 -13.46 -14.84
N LEU A 92 0.11 -13.12 -15.36
CA LEU A 92 -0.62 -13.94 -16.33
C LEU A 92 0.19 -14.16 -17.62
N CYS A 93 0.80 -13.10 -18.17
CA CYS A 93 1.68 -13.22 -19.34
C CYS A 93 2.87 -14.15 -19.07
N ARG A 94 3.47 -14.09 -17.88
CA ARG A 94 4.60 -14.97 -17.50
C ARG A 94 4.19 -16.44 -17.44
N LEU A 95 2.92 -16.73 -17.20
CA LEU A 95 2.37 -18.09 -17.18
C LEU A 95 1.80 -18.52 -18.54
N GLY A 96 2.03 -17.74 -19.60
CA GLY A 96 1.61 -18.07 -20.97
C GLY A 96 0.18 -17.69 -21.30
N VAL A 97 -0.52 -16.95 -20.43
CA VAL A 97 -1.88 -16.46 -20.72
C VAL A 97 -1.77 -15.17 -21.54
N GLU A 98 -2.35 -15.15 -22.74
CA GLU A 98 -2.37 -13.99 -23.62
C GLU A 98 -3.20 -12.84 -23.03
N THR A 99 -2.56 -12.03 -22.20
CA THR A 99 -3.19 -10.98 -21.41
C THR A 99 -2.67 -9.62 -21.81
N TYR A 100 -3.57 -8.62 -21.91
CA TYR A 100 -3.16 -7.24 -22.11
C TYR A 100 -2.45 -6.69 -20.87
N VAL A 101 -1.30 -6.03 -21.06
CA VAL A 101 -0.58 -5.31 -20.01
C VAL A 101 -0.69 -3.82 -20.27
N SER A 102 -1.38 -3.10 -19.39
CA SER A 102 -1.53 -1.64 -19.51
C SER A 102 -0.16 -0.94 -19.41
N PRO A 103 0.13 0.11 -20.20
CA PRO A 103 1.44 0.79 -20.24
C PRO A 103 1.81 1.46 -18.92
N LEU A 104 3.03 1.97 -18.76
CA LEU A 104 3.37 2.74 -17.55
C LEU A 104 2.90 4.19 -17.70
N ILE A 105 1.72 4.51 -17.17
CA ILE A 105 1.13 5.87 -17.28
C ILE A 105 1.56 6.79 -16.11
N PHE A 106 1.90 6.22 -14.95
CA PHE A 106 2.32 7.00 -13.79
C PHE A 106 3.83 7.20 -13.78
N LYS A 107 4.27 8.45 -13.92
CA LYS A 107 5.67 8.83 -13.65
C LYS A 107 6.01 8.55 -12.17
N GLY A 108 7.30 8.35 -11.90
CA GLY A 108 7.82 8.00 -10.57
C GLY A 108 7.30 8.93 -9.48
N ASN A 109 7.17 8.42 -8.25
CA ASN A 109 6.79 9.22 -7.09
C ASN A 109 7.92 10.19 -6.75
N LYS A 110 8.10 11.26 -7.52
CA LYS A 110 8.58 12.48 -6.90
C LYS A 110 7.39 13.00 -6.12
N SER A 111 7.44 12.90 -4.80
CA SER A 111 6.62 13.79 -3.97
C SER A 111 7.15 15.19 -4.25
N GLU A 112 6.74 15.79 -5.37
CA GLU A 112 7.30 17.06 -5.83
C GLU A 112 7.13 18.17 -4.77
N ASN A 113 6.25 17.95 -3.79
CA ASN A 113 5.93 18.93 -2.74
C ASN A 113 6.26 18.46 -1.31
N PHE A 114 6.90 17.31 -1.08
CA PHE A 114 7.35 16.98 0.28
C PHE A 114 8.73 17.57 0.51
N VAL A 115 8.74 18.75 1.12
CA VAL A 115 9.96 19.33 1.69
C VAL A 115 10.03 18.87 3.14
N PRO A 116 11.01 18.03 3.53
CA PRO A 116 11.17 17.66 4.93
C PRO A 116 11.44 18.93 5.75
N TYR A 117 10.71 19.08 6.85
CA TYR A 117 10.99 20.15 7.80
C TYR A 117 12.24 19.79 8.60
N ILE A 118 13.34 20.49 8.34
CA ILE A 118 14.57 20.38 9.11
C ILE A 118 14.55 21.48 10.15
N PHE A 119 14.57 21.10 11.43
CA PHE A 119 14.64 22.06 12.53
C PHE A 119 15.94 22.85 12.45
N SER A 120 15.85 24.15 12.62
CA SER A 120 17.01 25.01 12.85
C SER A 120 17.61 24.78 14.23
N ASP A 121 18.87 25.18 14.43
CA ASP A 121 19.54 25.09 15.74
C ASP A 121 18.75 25.77 16.86
N ARG A 122 18.07 26.88 16.54
CA ARG A 122 17.21 27.61 17.49
C ARG A 122 16.00 26.79 17.91
N GLU A 123 15.38 26.10 16.98
CA GLU A 123 14.20 25.26 17.26
C GLU A 123 14.58 24.00 18.01
N ILE A 124 15.71 23.37 17.65
CA ILE A 124 16.26 22.25 18.41
C ILE A 124 16.54 22.70 19.85
N ALA A 125 17.21 23.83 20.04
CA ALA A 125 17.48 24.39 21.36
C ALA A 125 16.19 24.68 22.15
N ALA A 126 15.17 25.25 21.50
CA ALA A 126 13.87 25.54 22.12
C ALA A 126 13.13 24.25 22.53
N ILE A 127 13.16 23.21 21.69
CA ILE A 127 12.57 21.90 22.00
C ILE A 127 13.28 21.28 23.20
N LEU A 128 14.61 21.25 23.19
CA LEU A 128 15.40 20.68 24.30
C LEU A 128 15.15 21.45 25.60
N TRP A 129 15.13 22.78 25.54
CA TRP A 129 14.83 23.62 26.69
C TRP A 129 13.44 23.32 27.26
N GLN A 130 12.41 23.22 26.41
CA GLN A 130 11.05 22.94 26.87
C GLN A 130 10.93 21.56 27.52
N VAL A 131 11.67 20.58 27.00
CA VAL A 131 11.67 19.22 27.51
C VAL A 131 12.39 19.13 28.85
N ASP A 132 13.47 19.88 29.06
CA ASP A 132 14.15 19.96 30.36
C ASP A 132 13.25 20.52 31.47
N HIS A 133 12.31 21.40 31.10
CA HIS A 133 11.38 22.03 32.02
C HIS A 133 10.01 21.32 32.06
N TYR A 134 9.94 20.07 31.60
CA TYR A 134 8.68 19.34 31.61
C TYR A 134 8.19 19.17 33.05
N PRO A 135 6.96 19.60 33.39
CA PRO A 135 6.48 19.52 34.75
C PRO A 135 6.25 18.07 35.17
N TYR A 136 6.41 17.81 36.45
CA TYR A 136 5.98 16.56 37.05
C TYR A 136 4.46 16.42 36.91
N VAL A 137 4.00 15.24 36.46
CA VAL A 137 2.59 14.88 36.36
C VAL A 137 2.41 13.48 36.93
N TYR A 138 1.54 13.33 37.94
CA TYR A 138 1.35 12.06 38.65
C TYR A 138 0.95 10.88 37.74
N LYS A 139 0.22 11.14 36.64
CA LYS A 139 -0.18 10.11 35.66
C LYS A 139 1.00 9.57 34.86
N CYS A 140 2.11 10.29 34.80
CA CYS A 140 3.32 9.94 34.06
C CYS A 140 4.56 10.38 34.85
N PRO A 141 4.83 9.75 36.01
CA PRO A 141 5.75 10.27 37.01
C PRO A 141 7.19 10.40 36.49
N HIS A 142 7.62 9.55 35.55
CA HIS A 142 8.99 9.60 35.00
C HIS A 142 9.12 10.42 33.71
N ARG A 143 8.05 11.00 33.16
CA ARG A 143 8.09 11.70 31.86
C ARG A 143 9.10 12.84 31.84
N HIS A 144 9.14 13.62 32.92
CA HIS A 144 10.06 14.74 33.10
C HIS A 144 11.53 14.33 33.18
N LEU A 145 11.84 13.03 33.36
CA LEU A 145 13.21 12.49 33.36
C LEU A 145 13.52 11.76 32.05
N VAL A 146 12.57 10.99 31.54
CA VAL A 146 12.77 10.10 30.39
C VAL A 146 12.79 10.87 29.07
N VAL A 147 11.90 11.85 28.87
CA VAL A 147 11.83 12.60 27.60
C VAL A 147 13.11 13.43 27.35
N PRO A 148 13.67 14.17 28.33
CA PRO A 148 14.95 14.86 28.15
C PRO A 148 16.12 13.94 27.85
N LEU A 149 16.15 12.76 28.47
CA LEU A 149 17.21 11.78 28.27
C LEU A 149 17.13 11.18 26.86
N LEU A 150 15.93 10.78 26.41
CA LEU A 150 15.71 10.22 25.08
C LEU A 150 16.12 11.20 23.97
N LEU A 151 15.73 12.47 24.07
CA LEU A 151 16.05 13.47 23.05
C LEU A 151 17.53 13.84 22.98
N ARG A 152 18.32 13.59 24.04
CA ARG A 152 19.78 13.80 24.03
C ARG A 152 20.58 12.62 23.48
N MET A 153 19.97 11.45 23.38
CA MET A 153 20.63 10.24 22.85
C MET A 153 20.38 10.02 21.36
N LEU A 154 19.41 10.73 20.78
CA LEU A 154 19.06 10.71 19.36
C LEU A 154 19.91 11.73 18.59
#